data_AF-A0A8S3J3U1-F1
#
_entry.id   AF-A0A8S3J3U1-F1
#
_cell.length_a   1.000
_cell.length_b   1.000
_cell.length_c   1.000
_cell.angle_alpha   90.00
_cell.angle_beta   90.00
_cell.angle_gamma   90.00
#
_symmetry.space_group_name_H-M   'P 1'
#
loop_
_entity.id
_entity.type
_entity.pdbx_description
1 polymer ?
#
loop_
_entity_poly.entity_id
_entity_poly.type
_entity_poly.pdbx_seq_one_letter_code
_entity_poly.pdbx_strand_id
1 'polypeptide(L)'
;MRIDENKPKEEIHMDTRDLTCPICMCIAEDPQISSCCNRVFCSKDADLNQYSNGCPLCRQKHFSFKSSPTHKEMLDQLTIKCVCSEHIAPDEYETHLERCTQTSFICPHKTCREKNDLKQYNSQELINHLARYHCNEVSLNGSTFINKKSIGAYKNSSIKYSSL
;
A
#
# COMPACT_ATOMS: atom_id res chain seq x y z
N MET A 1 -40.37 2.07 -13.88
CA MET A 1 -39.18 2.69 -13.26
C MET A 1 -38.26 1.56 -12.87
N ARG A 2 -37.11 1.45 -13.55
CA ARG A 2 -36.10 0.41 -13.28
C ARG A 2 -35.31 0.85 -12.05
N ILE A 3 -35.21 -0.04 -11.07
CA ILE A 3 -34.35 0.15 -9.91
C ILE A 3 -33.03 -0.52 -10.31
N ASP A 4 -31.96 0.26 -10.41
CA ASP A 4 -30.62 -0.22 -10.74
C ASP A 4 -30.09 -1.13 -9.62
N GLU A 5 -30.05 -2.44 -9.88
CA GLU A 5 -29.49 -3.49 -9.03
C GLU A 5 -27.97 -3.65 -9.23
N ASN A 6 -27.19 -2.57 -9.14
CA ASN A 6 -25.73 -2.70 -9.18
C ASN A 6 -25.03 -1.75 -8.22
N LYS A 7 -25.08 -2.12 -6.94
CA LYS A 7 -24.09 -1.69 -5.95
C LYS A 7 -23.40 -2.95 -5.42
N PRO A 8 -22.15 -3.25 -5.79
CA PRO A 8 -21.41 -4.32 -5.12
C PRO A 8 -21.23 -3.90 -3.66
N LYS A 9 -21.90 -4.61 -2.76
CA LYS A 9 -21.64 -4.53 -1.32
C LYS A 9 -20.36 -5.32 -1.08
N GLU A 10 -19.23 -4.62 -1.06
CA GLU A 10 -18.06 -5.08 -0.32
C GLU A 10 -18.43 -5.09 1.17
N GLU A 11 -18.00 -6.11 1.92
CA GLU A 11 -17.46 -5.98 3.28
C GLU A 11 -17.31 -7.37 3.90
N ILE A 12 -16.06 -7.82 4.05
CA ILE A 12 -15.71 -8.82 5.05
C ILE A 12 -15.70 -8.06 6.38
N HIS A 13 -16.77 -8.23 7.15
CA HIS A 13 -17.03 -7.52 8.39
C HIS A 13 -16.34 -8.24 9.57
N MET A 14 -15.01 -8.26 9.62
CA MET A 14 -14.34 -8.39 10.93
C MET A 14 -14.19 -6.98 11.47
N ASP A 15 -14.80 -6.70 12.62
CA ASP A 15 -14.72 -5.37 13.22
C ASP A 15 -13.28 -5.14 13.74
N THR A 16 -12.42 -4.61 12.86
CA THR A 16 -11.00 -4.37 13.13
C THR A 16 -10.78 -3.33 14.22
N ARG A 17 -11.85 -2.68 14.71
CA ARG A 17 -11.79 -1.75 15.85
C ARG A 17 -11.19 -2.40 17.09
N ASP A 18 -11.39 -3.70 17.29
CA ASP A 18 -10.79 -4.42 18.42
C ASP A 18 -9.31 -4.80 18.21
N LEU A 19 -8.80 -4.67 16.98
CA LEU A 19 -7.39 -4.88 16.62
C LEU A 19 -6.64 -3.57 16.31
N THR A 20 -7.32 -2.43 16.46
CA THR A 20 -6.76 -1.10 16.18
C THR A 20 -6.10 -0.52 17.42
N CYS A 21 -4.85 -0.07 17.30
CA CYS A 21 -4.17 0.65 18.36
C CYS A 21 -4.78 2.06 18.51
N PRO A 22 -5.26 2.46 19.71
CA PRO A 22 -5.90 3.75 19.90
C PRO A 22 -4.92 4.94 19.92
N ILE A 23 -3.61 4.69 19.86
CA ILE A 23 -2.57 5.73 19.83
C ILE A 23 -2.23 6.10 18.39
N CYS A 24 -1.79 5.11 17.59
CA CYS A 24 -1.43 5.34 16.20
C CYS A 24 -2.64 5.30 15.24
N MET A 25 -3.80 4.83 15.71
CA MET A 25 -5.04 4.67 14.94
C MET A 25 -4.91 3.73 13.73
N CYS A 26 -3.90 2.85 13.74
CA CYS A 26 -3.68 1.80 12.76
C CYS A 26 -3.94 0.42 13.38
N ILE A 27 -4.05 -0.59 12.53
CA ILE A 27 -3.98 -2.00 12.95
C ILE A 27 -2.70 -2.20 13.78
N ALA A 28 -2.84 -2.82 14.95
CA ALA A 28 -1.74 -2.92 15.90
C ALA A 28 -0.61 -3.81 15.38
N GLU A 29 0.61 -3.27 15.41
CA GLU A 29 1.84 -3.99 15.07
C GLU A 29 2.42 -4.62 16.35
N ASP A 30 2.62 -5.94 16.35
CA ASP A 30 3.02 -6.73 17.53
C ASP A 30 2.10 -6.46 18.75
N PRO A 31 0.86 -6.96 18.74
CA PRO A 31 -0.20 -6.48 19.64
C PRO A 31 0.08 -6.78 21.11
N GLN A 32 -0.02 -5.74 21.92
CA GLN A 32 0.01 -5.79 23.38
C GLN A 32 -1.37 -5.45 23.96
N ILE A 33 -1.80 -6.18 24.97
CA ILE A 33 -3.05 -5.93 25.68
C ILE A 33 -2.79 -5.27 27.02
N SER A 34 -3.54 -4.20 27.27
CA SER A 34 -3.60 -3.57 28.59
C SER A 34 -4.38 -4.41 29.60
N SER A 35 -3.80 -4.65 30.77
CA SER A 35 -4.47 -5.41 31.85
C SER A 35 -5.67 -4.71 32.49
N CYS A 36 -5.79 -3.39 32.31
CA CYS A 36 -6.83 -2.58 32.94
C CYS A 36 -8.12 -2.47 32.13
N CYS A 37 -8.03 -2.42 30.80
CA CYS A 37 -9.20 -2.23 29.93
C CYS A 37 -9.27 -3.22 28.76
N ASN A 38 -8.35 -4.19 28.71
CA ASN A 38 -8.27 -5.23 27.68
C ASN A 38 -8.22 -4.67 26.25
N ARG A 39 -7.62 -3.49 26.09
CA ARG A 39 -7.44 -2.85 24.78
C ARG A 39 -6.08 -3.17 24.20
N VAL A 40 -6.06 -3.29 22.87
CA VAL A 40 -4.90 -3.62 22.06
C VAL A 40 -4.12 -2.35 21.71
N PHE A 41 -2.80 -2.44 21.80
CA PHE A 41 -1.84 -1.39 21.48
C PHE A 41 -0.71 -1.98 20.64
N CYS A 42 -0.01 -1.18 19.85
CA CYS A 42 1.25 -1.62 19.26
C CYS A 42 2.30 -1.80 20.35
N SER A 43 3.22 -2.74 20.19
CA SER A 43 4.36 -2.94 21.11
C SER A 43 5.15 -1.65 21.36
N LYS A 44 5.42 -0.90 20.29
CA LYS A 44 6.11 0.41 20.34
C LYS A 44 5.34 1.50 21.09
N ASP A 45 4.01 1.42 21.10
CA ASP A 45 3.12 2.38 21.74
C ASP A 45 2.75 1.94 23.17
N ALA A 46 3.17 0.74 23.60
CA ALA A 46 2.84 0.11 24.87
C ALA A 46 3.98 0.27 25.90
N ASP A 47 4.56 1.47 26.01
CA ASP A 47 5.65 1.77 26.94
C ASP A 47 5.11 2.39 28.25
N LEU A 48 5.25 1.65 29.35
CA LEU A 48 4.81 2.10 30.68
C LEU A 48 5.53 3.37 31.15
N ASN A 49 6.77 3.61 30.72
CA ASN A 49 7.53 4.79 31.13
C ASN A 49 6.97 6.07 30.52
N GLN A 50 6.31 5.98 29.36
CA GLN A 50 5.66 7.12 28.70
C GLN A 50 4.35 7.52 29.39
N TYR A 51 3.76 6.62 30.19
CA TYR A 51 2.42 6.79 30.76
C TYR A 51 2.45 6.79 32.29
N SER A 52 3.30 7.63 32.87
CA SER A 52 3.43 7.84 34.32
C SER A 52 2.13 8.28 35.00
N ASN A 53 1.19 8.87 34.24
CA ASN A 53 -0.11 9.34 34.72
C ASN A 53 -1.24 8.30 34.62
N GLY A 54 -0.93 7.06 34.28
CA GLY A 54 -1.90 5.98 34.12
C GLY A 54 -2.15 5.60 32.66
N CYS A 55 -2.96 4.56 32.45
CA CYS A 55 -3.26 4.03 31.12
C CYS A 55 -3.73 5.15 30.17
N PRO A 56 -3.18 5.22 28.93
CA PRO A 56 -3.52 6.29 27.99
C PRO A 56 -5.00 6.33 27.60
N LEU A 57 -5.74 5.23 27.77
CA LEU A 57 -7.15 5.14 27.40
C LEU A 57 -8.10 5.33 28.59
N CYS A 58 -7.94 4.54 29.66
CA CYS A 58 -8.87 4.55 30.80
C CYS A 58 -8.33 5.28 32.04
N ARG A 59 -7.08 5.77 32.00
CA ARG A 59 -6.39 6.51 33.06
C ARG A 59 -6.22 5.75 34.39
N GLN A 60 -6.41 4.43 34.40
CA GLN A 60 -6.09 3.62 35.58
C GLN A 60 -4.59 3.67 35.87
N LYS A 61 -4.22 3.90 37.13
CA LYS A 61 -2.82 4.04 37.56
C LYS A 61 -2.07 2.71 37.63
N HIS A 62 -2.79 1.62 37.92
CA HIS A 62 -2.23 0.28 37.99
C HIS A 62 -2.59 -0.47 36.72
N PHE A 63 -1.65 -0.53 35.79
CA PHE A 63 -1.81 -1.23 34.53
C PHE A 63 -0.47 -1.79 34.06
N SER A 64 -0.55 -2.74 33.14
CA SER A 64 0.57 -3.36 32.48
C SER A 64 0.15 -3.72 31.05
N PHE A 65 1.13 -3.86 30.17
CA PHE A 65 0.92 -4.38 28.83
C PHE A 65 1.51 -5.79 28.75
N LYS A 66 0.85 -6.68 28.02
CA LYS A 66 1.33 -8.05 27.77
C LYS A 66 1.07 -8.44 26.33
N SER A 67 1.98 -9.20 25.74
CA SER A 67 1.76 -9.76 24.41
C SER A 67 0.56 -10.69 24.41
N SER A 68 -0.20 -10.68 23.32
CA SER A 68 -1.34 -11.59 23.16
C SER A 68 -1.17 -12.43 21.89
N PRO A 69 -0.80 -13.72 22.03
CA PRO A 69 -0.73 -14.65 20.91
C PRO A 69 -2.05 -14.71 20.14
N THR A 70 -3.18 -14.71 20.84
CA THR A 70 -4.52 -14.74 20.23
C THR A 70 -4.76 -13.53 19.32
N HIS A 71 -4.42 -12.31 19.75
CA HIS A 71 -4.63 -11.13 18.90
C HIS A 71 -3.65 -11.11 17.73
N LYS A 72 -2.44 -11.67 17.92
CA LYS A 72 -1.50 -11.88 16.82
C LYS A 72 -2.07 -12.85 15.78
N GLU A 73 -2.62 -13.98 16.20
CA GLU A 73 -3.31 -14.93 15.31
C GLU A 73 -4.50 -14.31 14.58
N MET A 74 -5.25 -13.39 15.23
CA MET A 74 -6.35 -12.67 14.59
C MET A 74 -5.85 -11.66 13.54
N LEU A 75 -4.71 -11.01 13.79
CA LEU A 75 -4.05 -10.13 12.82
C LEU A 75 -3.54 -10.92 11.61
N ASP A 76 -2.94 -12.09 11.83
CA ASP A 76 -2.41 -12.96 10.78
C ASP A 76 -3.52 -13.49 9.84
N GLN A 77 -4.77 -13.49 10.29
CA GLN A 77 -5.95 -13.86 9.49
C GLN A 77 -6.53 -12.68 8.70
N LEU A 78 -6.05 -11.45 8.92
CA LEU A 78 -6.50 -10.31 8.14
C LEU A 78 -6.07 -10.51 6.68
N THR A 79 -7.01 -10.27 5.78
CA THR A 79 -6.72 -10.26 4.34
C THR A 79 -7.30 -9.01 3.72
N ILE A 80 -6.57 -8.47 2.75
CA ILE A 80 -6.97 -7.35 1.91
C ILE A 80 -7.52 -7.93 0.62
N LYS A 81 -8.77 -7.59 0.29
CA LYS A 81 -9.35 -7.97 -0.99
C LYS A 81 -8.84 -7.02 -2.06
N CYS A 82 -8.09 -7.53 -3.02
CA CYS A 82 -7.65 -6.77 -4.19
C CYS A 82 -8.77 -6.63 -5.23
N VAL A 83 -8.62 -5.66 -6.13
CA VAL A 83 -9.46 -5.48 -7.33
C VAL A 83 -9.50 -6.73 -8.20
N CYS A 84 -8.41 -7.53 -8.23
CA CYS A 84 -8.40 -8.83 -8.92
C CYS A 84 -9.26 -9.91 -8.23
N SER A 85 -9.92 -9.58 -7.11
CA SER A 85 -10.71 -10.45 -6.24
C SER A 85 -9.92 -11.46 -5.41
N GLU A 86 -8.60 -11.41 -5.44
CA GLU A 86 -7.72 -12.20 -4.57
C GLU A 86 -7.69 -11.60 -3.14
N HIS A 87 -7.56 -12.47 -2.14
CA HIS A 87 -7.42 -12.08 -0.73
C HIS A 87 -5.96 -12.24 -0.35
N ILE A 88 -5.31 -11.12 -0.02
CA ILE A 88 -3.86 -11.06 0.15
C ILE A 88 -3.54 -10.67 1.58
N ALA A 89 -2.52 -11.28 2.17
CA ALA A 89 -2.04 -10.86 3.49
C ALA A 89 -1.51 -9.41 3.43
N PRO A 90 -1.69 -8.60 4.49
CA PRO A 90 -1.28 -7.19 4.48
C PRO A 90 0.21 -6.97 4.14
N ASP A 91 1.09 -7.87 4.57
CA ASP A 91 2.54 -7.85 4.31
C ASP A 91 2.90 -8.24 2.87
N GLU A 92 2.08 -9.06 2.22
CA GLU A 92 2.26 -9.46 0.81
C GLU A 92 1.62 -8.47 -0.18
N TYR A 93 0.80 -7.55 0.30
CA TYR A 93 -0.02 -6.68 -0.55
C TYR A 93 0.80 -5.80 -1.50
N GLU A 94 1.91 -5.22 -1.03
CA GLU A 94 2.79 -4.40 -1.87
C GLU A 94 3.41 -5.23 -3.02
N THR A 95 3.87 -6.44 -2.71
CA THR A 95 4.42 -7.37 -3.71
C THR A 95 3.33 -7.85 -4.69
N HIS A 96 2.11 -8.05 -4.21
CA HIS A 96 0.97 -8.37 -5.07
C HIS A 96 0.68 -7.23 -6.06
N LEU A 97 0.65 -5.97 -5.62
CA LEU A 97 0.38 -4.82 -6.50
C LEU A 97 1.38 -4.71 -7.66
N GLU A 98 2.63 -5.10 -7.45
CA GLU A 98 3.64 -5.12 -8.52
C GLU A 98 3.34 -6.16 -9.62
N ARG A 99 2.71 -7.28 -9.26
CA ARG A 99 2.46 -8.43 -10.15
C ARG A 99 1.01 -8.51 -10.63
N CYS A 100 0.11 -7.78 -9.99
CA CYS A 100 -1.32 -7.85 -10.24
C CYS A 100 -1.67 -7.20 -11.58
N THR A 101 -2.15 -8.02 -12.51
CA THR A 101 -2.52 -7.59 -13.87
C THR A 101 -3.79 -6.73 -13.91
N GLN A 102 -4.59 -6.74 -12.83
CA GLN A 102 -5.82 -5.96 -12.72
C GLN A 102 -5.65 -4.66 -11.91
N THR A 103 -4.46 -4.41 -11.36
CA THR A 103 -4.21 -3.14 -10.66
C THR A 103 -4.12 -2.02 -11.69
N SER A 104 -5.02 -1.05 -11.58
CA SER A 104 -5.01 0.14 -12.39
C SER A 104 -4.24 1.27 -11.72
N PHE A 105 -3.29 1.84 -12.44
CA PHE A 105 -2.49 2.99 -12.05
C PHE A 105 -2.88 4.21 -12.86
N ILE A 106 -2.65 5.39 -12.30
CA ILE A 106 -2.79 6.66 -13.00
C ILE A 106 -1.38 7.22 -13.24
N CYS A 107 -1.17 7.90 -14.38
CA CYS A 107 0.11 8.54 -14.63
C CYS A 107 0.46 9.52 -13.49
N PRO A 108 1.62 9.36 -12.81
CA PRO A 108 2.00 10.23 -11.70
C PRO A 108 2.38 11.65 -12.16
N HIS A 109 2.81 11.82 -13.41
CA HIS A 109 3.32 13.08 -13.94
C HIS A 109 2.25 14.19 -13.90
N LYS A 110 2.50 15.28 -13.16
CA LYS A 110 1.50 16.32 -12.86
C LYS A 110 0.91 17.00 -14.10
N THR A 111 1.70 17.09 -15.17
CA THR A 111 1.29 17.72 -16.45
C THR A 111 0.87 16.70 -17.52
N CYS A 112 0.72 15.41 -17.16
CA CYS A 112 0.25 14.42 -18.13
C CYS A 112 -1.18 14.71 -18.56
N ARG A 113 -1.40 14.87 -19.87
CA ARG A 113 -2.74 15.15 -20.41
C ARG A 113 -3.70 14.00 -20.15
N GLU A 114 -3.22 12.76 -20.20
CA GLU A 114 -4.03 11.56 -19.92
C GLU A 114 -4.36 11.40 -18.42
N LYS A 115 -3.69 12.14 -17.51
CA LYS A 115 -4.06 12.23 -16.09
C LYS A 115 -5.36 13.01 -15.87
N ASN A 116 -5.59 14.05 -16.69
CA ASN A 116 -6.83 14.83 -16.64
C ASN A 116 -8.04 14.02 -17.11
N ASP A 117 -7.82 13.01 -17.96
CA ASP A 117 -8.85 12.10 -18.44
C ASP A 117 -9.07 10.89 -17.50
N LEU A 118 -8.45 10.87 -16.32
CA LEU A 118 -8.49 9.77 -15.33
C LEU A 118 -8.17 8.40 -15.94
N LYS A 119 -7.34 8.38 -16.98
CA LYS A 119 -7.01 7.16 -17.69
C LYS A 119 -6.25 6.22 -16.75
N GLN A 120 -6.80 5.02 -16.62
CA GLN A 120 -6.26 3.93 -15.83
C GLN A 120 -5.42 3.03 -16.74
N TYR A 121 -4.25 2.62 -16.24
CA TYR A 121 -3.31 1.75 -16.93
C TYR A 121 -3.03 0.54 -16.06
N ASN A 122 -2.94 -0.66 -16.60
CA ASN A 122 -2.23 -1.72 -15.87
C ASN A 122 -0.72 -1.41 -15.78
N SER A 123 0.04 -2.16 -14.98
CA SER A 123 1.48 -1.94 -14.78
C SER A 123 2.26 -1.81 -16.09
N GLN A 124 2.00 -2.69 -17.06
CA GLN A 124 2.70 -2.70 -18.35
C GLN A 124 2.32 -1.51 -19.24
N GLU A 125 1.05 -1.12 -19.23
CA GLU A 125 0.54 0.04 -19.95
C GLU A 125 1.09 1.34 -19.37
N LEU A 126 1.22 1.43 -18.04
CA LEU A 126 1.79 2.59 -17.36
C LEU A 126 3.25 2.76 -17.73
N ILE A 127 4.03 1.68 -17.71
CA ILE A 127 5.45 1.68 -18.10
C ILE A 127 5.58 2.14 -19.56
N ASN A 128 4.77 1.58 -20.46
CA ASN A 128 4.76 1.97 -21.86
C ASN A 128 4.37 3.45 -22.05
N HIS A 129 3.43 3.95 -21.26
CA HIS A 129 3.05 5.35 -21.27
C HIS A 129 4.19 6.25 -20.80
N LEU A 130 4.79 5.96 -19.63
CA LEU A 130 5.92 6.70 -19.08
C LEU A 130 7.12 6.73 -20.05
N ALA A 131 7.48 5.56 -20.59
CA ALA A 131 8.57 5.42 -21.55
C ALA A 131 8.30 6.09 -22.90
N ARG A 132 7.04 6.42 -23.25
CA ARG A 132 6.71 7.13 -24.50
C ARG A 132 6.61 8.64 -24.31
N TYR A 133 6.08 9.09 -23.17
CA TYR A 133 5.63 10.47 -22.99
C TYR A 133 6.36 11.26 -21.90
N HIS A 134 7.01 10.60 -20.93
CA HIS A 134 7.54 11.28 -19.75
C HIS A 134 9.02 11.00 -19.47
N CYS A 135 9.55 9.86 -19.91
CA CYS A 135 10.91 9.44 -19.60
C CYS A 135 11.63 8.98 -20.87
N ASN A 136 12.95 9.23 -20.92
CA ASN A 136 13.83 8.64 -21.92
C ASN A 136 14.24 7.22 -21.55
N GLU A 137 14.18 6.88 -20.27
CA GLU A 137 14.52 5.59 -19.69
C GLU A 137 13.66 5.36 -18.43
N VAL A 138 13.08 4.18 -18.29
CA VAL A 138 12.33 3.74 -17.10
C VAL A 138 12.88 2.39 -16.68
N SER A 139 13.42 2.29 -15.47
CA SER A 139 13.94 1.03 -14.93
C SER A 139 12.96 0.47 -13.91
N LEU A 140 12.49 -0.77 -14.12
CA LEU A 140 11.66 -1.52 -13.17
C LEU A 140 12.10 -2.98 -13.16
N ASN A 141 12.39 -3.54 -11.99
CA ASN A 141 12.76 -4.95 -11.79
C ASN A 141 13.88 -5.45 -12.74
N GLY A 142 14.97 -4.70 -12.85
CA GLY A 142 16.13 -5.05 -13.68
C GLY A 142 15.91 -4.91 -15.19
N SER A 143 14.70 -4.49 -15.62
CA SER A 143 14.38 -4.20 -17.01
C SER A 143 14.41 -2.70 -17.25
N THR A 144 15.20 -2.27 -18.24
CA THR A 144 15.33 -0.88 -18.66
C THR A 144 14.53 -0.64 -19.94
N PHE A 145 13.51 0.23 -19.87
CA PHE A 145 12.68 0.62 -21.00
C PHE A 145 13.12 1.98 -21.52
N ILE A 146 13.73 2.00 -22.71
CA ILE A 146 14.21 3.22 -23.36
C ILE A 146 13.18 3.71 -24.37
N ASN A 147 12.90 5.02 -24.37
CA ASN A 147 11.99 5.66 -25.32
C ASN A 147 12.48 5.48 -26.77
N LYS A 148 11.62 5.01 -27.68
CA LYS A 148 11.98 4.87 -29.10
C LYS A 148 12.33 6.22 -29.77
N LYS A 149 11.87 7.36 -29.25
CA LYS A 149 12.26 8.69 -29.74
C LYS A 149 13.70 9.07 -29.38
N SER A 150 14.25 8.59 -28.25
CA SER A 150 15.66 8.82 -27.89
C SER A 150 16.62 7.87 -28.64
N ILE A 151 16.16 6.74 -29.19
CA ILE A 151 16.97 5.88 -30.06
C ILE A 151 17.38 6.60 -31.36
N GLY A 152 16.54 7.48 -31.90
CA GLY A 152 16.87 8.30 -33.06
C GLY A 152 17.96 9.35 -32.78
N ALA A 153 18.01 9.87 -31.54
CA ALA A 153 19.08 10.78 -31.10
C ALA A 153 20.39 10.04 -30.82
N TYR A 154 20.33 8.81 -30.28
CA TYR A 154 21.51 7.98 -30.01
C TYR A 154 22.18 7.46 -31.29
N LYS A 155 21.40 7.05 -32.31
CA LYS A 155 21.96 6.60 -33.60
C LYS A 155 22.64 7.73 -34.40
N ASN A 156 22.26 8.99 -34.18
CA ASN A 156 22.88 10.14 -34.83
C ASN A 156 24.11 10.68 -34.08
N SER A 157 24.26 10.39 -32.78
CA SER A 157 25.46 10.75 -32.01
C SER A 157 26.58 9.71 -32.10
N SER A 158 26.28 8.45 -32.47
CA SER A 158 27.30 7.41 -32.69
C SER A 158 28.01 7.47 -34.05
N ILE A 159 27.67 8.39 -34.95
CA ILE A 159 28.32 8.55 -36.28
C ILE A 159 29.38 9.67 -36.28
N LYS A 160 29.68 10.32 -35.15
CA LYS A 160 30.70 11.40 -35.08
C LYS A 160 31.98 11.09 -34.31
N TYR A 161 32.25 9.83 -33.97
CA TYR A 161 33.58 9.40 -33.54
C TYR A 161 34.04 8.18 -34.33
N SER A 162 34.27 8.41 -35.62
CA SER A 162 35.14 7.60 -36.47
C SER A 162 35.63 8.55 -37.55
N SER A 163 36.96 8.71 -37.65
CA SER A 163 37.69 9.60 -38.57
C SER A 163 37.95 11.03 -38.07
N LEU A 164 38.87 11.18 -37.12
CA LEU A 164 40.20 11.81 -37.30
C LEU A 164 40.93 11.92 -35.97
#